data_AF-A0AAV5PBM8-F1
#
_entry.id   AF-A0AAV5PBM8-F1
#
_cell.length_a   1.000
_cell.length_b   1.000
_cell.length_c   1.000
_cell.angle_alpha   90.00
_cell.angle_beta   90.00
_cell.angle_gamma   90.00
#
_symmetry.space_group_name_H-M   'P 1'
#
loop_
_entity.id
_entity.type
_entity.pdbx_description
1 polymer ?
#
loop_
_entity_poly.entity_id
_entity_poly.type
_entity_poly.pdbx_seq_one_letter_code
_entity_poly.pdbx_strand_id
1 'polypeptide(L)' 'MIVCLRHSGITVEALVDYVKLIEQGDSTLQAREDLLKEQLALLETKKKNLNRSIKRLEHKIFLYESGEIKQGKN' A
#
# COMPACT_ATOMS: atom_id res chain seq x y z
N MET A 1 17.30 2.84 -4.01
CA MET A 1 16.07 3.37 -3.39
C MET A 1 14.83 3.17 -4.27
N ILE A 2 14.87 3.51 -5.58
CA ILE A 2 13.74 3.34 -6.52
C ILE A 2 13.20 1.90 -6.62
N VAL A 3 14.06 0.89 -6.55
CA VAL A 3 13.66 -0.53 -6.64
C VAL A 3 12.75 -0.96 -5.47
N CYS A 4 12.91 -0.38 -4.28
CA CYS A 4 12.08 -0.70 -3.12
C CYS A 4 10.65 -0.13 -3.27
N LEU A 5 10.50 1.01 -3.93
CA LEU A 5 9.22 1.67 -4.17
C LEU A 5 8.40 0.95 -5.26
N ARG A 6 9.06 0.29 -6.21
CA ARG A 6 8.37 -0.52 -7.22
C ARG A 6 7.60 -1.69 -6.60
N HIS A 7 8.12 -2.29 -5.53
CA HIS A 7 7.48 -3.42 -4.85
C HIS A 7 6.36 -3.01 -3.89
N SER A 8 6.29 -1.75 -3.45
CA SER A 8 5.22 -1.27 -2.56
C SER A 8 3.92 -0.93 -3.32
N GLY A 9 3.91 -1.05 -4.64
CA GLY A 9 2.75 -0.71 -5.47
C GLY A 9 2.60 0.79 -5.72
N ILE A 10 3.70 1.54 -5.63
CA ILE A 10 3.81 2.87 -6.24
C ILE A 10 3.85 2.69 -7.75
N THR A 11 3.12 3.55 -8.47
CA THR A 11 3.00 3.44 -9.93
C THR A 11 4.33 3.74 -10.61
N VAL A 12 4.55 3.11 -11.77
CA VAL A 12 5.78 3.34 -12.54
C VAL A 12 5.85 4.81 -12.99
N GLU A 13 4.69 5.40 -13.26
CA GLU A 13 4.50 6.81 -13.61
C GLU A 13 5.03 7.74 -12.51
N ALA A 14 4.68 7.51 -11.24
CA ALA A 14 5.18 8.33 -10.13
C ALA A 14 6.70 8.21 -9.97
N LEU A 15 7.28 7.04 -10.26
CA LEU A 15 8.74 6.85 -10.25
C LEU A 15 9.42 7.59 -11.42
N VAL A 16 8.80 7.59 -12.60
CA VAL A 16 9.29 8.35 -13.77
C VAL A 16 9.27 9.85 -13.46
N ASP A 17 8.19 10.36 -12.88
CA ASP A 17 8.09 11.78 -12.54
C ASP A 17 9.08 12.19 -11.45
N TYR A 18 9.30 11.33 -10.45
CA TYR A 18 10.35 11.54 -9.46
C TYR A 18 11.75 11.65 -10.08
N VAL A 19 12.08 10.76 -11.04
CA VAL A 19 13.37 10.80 -11.75
C VAL A 19 13.51 12.08 -12.57
N LYS A 20 12.48 12.49 -13.32
CA LYS A 20 12.49 13.76 -14.08
C LYS A 20 12.72 14.97 -13.17
N LEU A 21 12.11 14.97 -11.98
CA LEU A 21 12.31 16.06 -11.01
C LEU A 21 13.75 16.07 -10.49
N ILE A 22 14.38 14.91 -10.26
CA ILE A 22 15.80 14.84 -9.89
C ILE A 22 16.68 15.43 -11.00
N GLU A 23 16.43 15.09 -12.26
CA GLU A 23 17.21 15.59 -13.40
C GLU A 23 17.16 17.12 -13.57
N GLN A 24 16.09 17.76 -13.09
CA GLN A 24 15.94 19.22 -13.09
C GLN A 24 16.71 19.91 -11.95
N GLY A 25 17.29 19.17 -11.01
CA GLY A 25 18.16 19.68 -9.96
C GLY A 25 17.43 20.24 -8.73
N ASP A 26 18.10 21.13 -8.00
CA ASP A 26 17.67 21.52 -6.65
C ASP A 26 16.41 22.39 -6.60
N SER A 27 16.04 23.02 -7.71
CA SER A 27 14.80 23.79 -7.84
C SER A 27 13.53 22.94 -7.62
N THR A 28 13.64 21.60 -7.70
CA THR A 28 12.51 20.68 -7.54
C THR A 28 12.41 20.00 -6.18
N LEU A 29 13.26 20.38 -5.20
CA LEU A 29 13.28 19.72 -3.89
C LEU A 29 11.89 19.62 -3.24
N GLN A 30 11.12 20.70 -3.25
CA GLN A 30 9.76 20.71 -2.69
C GLN A 30 8.83 19.77 -3.44
N ALA A 31 8.84 19.80 -4.77
CA ALA A 31 8.01 18.93 -5.60
C ALA A 31 8.34 17.44 -5.40
N ARG A 32 9.64 17.12 -5.22
CA ARG A 32 10.10 15.76 -4.89
C ARG A 32 9.57 15.31 -3.53
N GLU A 33 9.62 16.18 -2.52
CA GLU A 33 9.09 15.89 -1.19
C GLU A 33 7.58 15.66 -1.21
N ASP A 34 6.83 16.54 -1.89
CA ASP A 34 5.38 16.47 -1.96
C ASP A 34 4.91 15.19 -2.67
N LEU A 35 5.56 14.83 -3.78
CA LEU A 35 5.30 13.57 -4.49
C LEU A 35 5.50 12.36 -3.56
N LEU A 36 6.59 12.34 -2.79
CA LEU A 36 6.86 11.23 -1.86
C LEU A 36 5.85 11.16 -0.71
N LYS A 37 5.40 12.31 -0.19
CA LYS A 37 4.34 12.38 0.83
C LYS A 37 3.01 11.83 0.31
N GLU A 38 2.64 12.16 -0.92
CA GLU A 38 1.44 11.62 -1.57
C GLU A 38 1.53 10.10 -1.70
N GLN A 39 2.66 9.59 -2.20
CA GLN A 39 2.86 8.14 -2.32
C GLN A 39 2.83 7.44 -0.95
N LEU A 40 3.40 8.05 0.10
CA LEU A 40 3.33 7.53 1.47
C LEU A 40 1.88 7.43 1.96
N ALA A 41 1.07 8.47 1.75
CA ALA A 41 -0.34 8.47 2.16
C ALA A 41 -1.15 7.37 1.46
N LEU A 42 -0.89 7.13 0.17
CA LEU A 42 -1.49 6.04 -0.60
C LEU A 42 -1.09 4.67 -0.03
N LEU A 43 0.18 4.49 0.32
CA LEU A 43 0.67 3.24 0.94
C LEU A 43 0.02 2.97 2.30
N GLU A 44 -0.09 3.98 3.16
CA GLU A 44 -0.75 3.84 4.46
C GLU A 44 -2.24 3.50 4.31
N THR A 45 -2.91 4.06 3.31
CA THR A 45 -4.31 3.72 2.99
C THR A 45 -4.44 2.26 2.54
N LYS A 46 -3.55 1.80 1.65
CA LYS A 46 -3.50 0.39 1.21
C LYS A 46 -3.26 -0.55 2.40
N LYS A 47 -2.28 -0.22 3.25
CA LYS A 47 -1.97 -0.99 4.47
C LYS A 47 -3.17 -1.08 5.41
N LYS A 48 -3.89 0.02 5.64
CA LYS A 48 -5.11 0.02 6.47
C LYS A 48 -6.20 -0.89 5.91
N ASN A 49 -6.42 -0.85 4.60
CA ASN A 49 -7.40 -1.71 3.94
C ASN A 49 -6.99 -3.18 3.98
N LEU A 50 -5.71 -3.47 3.73
CA LEU A 50 -5.18 -4.83 3.81
C LEU A 50 -5.32 -5.40 5.23
N ASN A 51 -4.96 -4.62 6.26
CA ASN A 51 -5.13 -5.01 7.66
C ASN A 51 -6.60 -5.27 8.01
N ARG A 52 -7.54 -4.50 7.46
CA ARG A 52 -8.98 -4.76 7.65
C ARG A 52 -9.38 -6.11 7.03
N SER A 53 -8.90 -6.40 5.83
CA SER A 53 -9.16 -7.69 5.15
C SER A 53 -8.55 -8.86 5.91
N ILE A 54 -7.31 -8.72 6.38
CA ILE A 54 -6.62 -9.72 7.22
C ILE A 54 -7.46 -10.02 8.46
N LYS A 55 -7.87 -9.00 9.22
CA LYS A 55 -8.71 -9.19 10.43
C LYS A 55 -10.02 -9.93 10.13
N ARG A 56 -10.65 -9.66 8.99
CA ARG A 56 -11.87 -10.37 8.57
C ARG A 56 -11.60 -11.84 8.26
N LEU A 57 -10.47 -12.14 7.61
CA LEU A 57 -10.05 -13.50 7.33
C LEU A 57 -9.69 -14.25 8.60
N GLU A 58 -8.90 -13.63 9.49
CA GLU A 58 -8.56 -14.18 10.82
C GLU A 58 -9.82 -14.53 11.60
N HIS A 59 -10.79 -13.60 11.66
CA HIS A 59 -12.07 -13.88 12.32
C HIS A 59 -12.83 -15.03 11.66
N LYS A 60 -12.88 -15.09 10.33
CA LYS A 60 -13.56 -16.18 9.62
C LYS A 60 -12.89 -17.52 9.86
N ILE A 61 -11.56 -17.56 9.88
CA ILE A 61 -10.75 -18.75 10.21
C ILE A 61 -11.07 -19.20 11.64
N PHE A 62 -11.02 -18.28 12.61
CA PHE A 62 -11.36 -18.55 14.00
C PHE A 62 -12.75 -19.20 14.13
N LEU A 63 -13.77 -18.67 13.45
CA LEU A 63 -15.11 -19.24 13.49
C LEU A 63 -15.22 -20.66 12.91
N TYR A 64 -14.36 -21.02 11.94
CA TYR A 64 -14.28 -22.39 11.45
C TYR A 64 -13.54 -23.30 12.45
N GLU A 65 -12.45 -22.81 13.04
CA GLU A 65 -11.65 -23.55 14.02
C GLU A 65 -12.41 -23.79 15.34
N SER A 66 -13.21 -22.81 15.78
CA SER A 66 -14.06 -22.92 16.97
C SER A 66 -15.30 -23.80 16.74
N GLY A 67 -15.58 -24.17 15.49
CA GLY A 67 -16.77 -24.94 15.11
C GLY A 67 -18.08 -24.15 15.20
N GLU A 68 -18.02 -22.82 15.38
CA GLU A 68 -19.17 -21.91 15.33
C GLU A 68 -19.81 -21.90 13.94
N ILE A 69 -19.00 -21.97 12.89
CA ILE A 69 -19.46 -22.29 11.54
C ILE A 69 -19.40 -23.80 11.37
N LYS A 70 -20.48 -24.48 11.76
CA LYS A 70 -20.70 -25.89 11.38
C LYS A 70 -20.93 -25.93 9.87
N GLN A 71 -20.11 -26.70 9.16
CA GLN A 71 -20.24 -26.91 7.72
C GLN A 71 -21.70 -27.22 7.36
N GLY A 72 -22.30 -26.39 6.49
CA GLY A 72 -23.56 -26.62 5.81
C GLY A 72 -24.68 -27.24 6.64
N LYS A 73 -25.45 -26.42 7.35
CA LYS A 73 -26.89 -26.72 7.47
C LYS A 73 -27.64 -25.66 6.65
N ASN A 74 -28.34 -26.17 5.64
CA ASN A 74 -29.21 -25.47 4.70
C ASN A 74 -29.97 -24.28 5.30
#